data_AF-A0A8J7Q2K6-F1
#
_entry.id   AF-A0A8J7Q2K6-F1
#
_cell.length_a   1.000
_cell.length_b   1.000
_cell.length_c   1.000
_cell.angle_alpha   90.00
_cell.angle_beta   90.00
_cell.angle_gamma   90.00
#
_symmetry.space_group_name_H-M   'P 1'
#
loop_
_entity.id
_entity.type
_entity.pdbx_description
1 polymer ?
#
loop_
_entity_poly.entity_id
_entity_poly.type
_entity_poly.pdbx_seq_one_letter_code
_entity_poly.pdbx_strand_id
1 'polypeptide(L)'
;MDVDRRVELEEALRGNRLKALAAKVALGIGFDKPDLGFVLHYQRPVSVISYYQRVGRAGRVVDRAYGILLAPPSPGTDGYCMGGE
;
A
#
# COMPACT_ATOMS: atom_id res chain seq x y z
N MET A 1 -9.30 8.73 13.19
CA MET A 1 -10.38 8.00 12.49
C MET A 1 -11.24 7.40 13.56
N ASP A 2 -12.53 7.71 13.54
CA ASP A 2 -13.50 7.05 14.41
C ASP A 2 -13.59 5.55 14.06
N VAL A 3 -13.90 4.71 15.05
CA VAL A 3 -13.92 3.25 14.88
C VAL A 3 -15.01 2.83 13.90
N ASP A 4 -16.19 3.43 14.00
CA ASP A 4 -17.32 3.12 13.12
C ASP A 4 -16.98 3.49 11.69
N ARG A 5 -16.35 4.66 11.51
CA ARG A 5 -15.90 5.12 10.20
C ARG A 5 -14.88 4.17 9.55
N ARG A 6 -13.99 3.55 10.32
CA ARG A 6 -13.05 2.56 9.80
C ARG A 6 -13.79 1.32 9.31
N VAL A 7 -14.71 0.79 10.12
CA VAL A 7 -15.48 -0.42 9.79
C VAL A 7 -16.29 -0.21 8.51
N GLU A 8 -16.96 0.94 8.37
CA GLU A 8 -17.69 1.30 7.14
C GLU A 8 -16.82 1.25 5.89
N LEU A 9 -15.60 1.81 5.97
CA LEU A 9 -14.66 1.86 4.84
C LEU A 9 -14.10 0.47 4.50
N GLU A 10 -13.81 -0.35 5.51
CA GLU A 10 -13.39 -1.74 5.33
C GLU A 10 -14.49 -2.57 4.65
N GLU A 11 -15.74 -2.43 5.09
CA GLU A 11 -16.89 -3.11 4.47
C GLU A 11 -17.19 -2.61 3.05
N ALA A 12 -17.03 -1.31 2.80
CA ALA A 12 -17.18 -0.75 1.46
C ALA A 12 -16.08 -1.24 0.50
N LEU A 13 -14.85 -1.43 0.98
CA LEU A 13 -13.77 -2.03 0.19
C LEU A 13 -13.99 -3.53 -0.04
N ARG A 14 -14.43 -4.28 0.97
CA ARG A 14 -14.78 -5.71 0.84
C ARG A 14 -15.85 -5.93 -0.22
N GLY A 15 -16.94 -5.15 -0.14
CA GLY A 15 -18.07 -5.21 -1.06
C GLY A 15 -17.86 -4.53 -2.42
N ASN A 16 -16.62 -4.19 -2.79
CA ASN A 16 -16.28 -3.53 -4.07
C ASN A 16 -17.02 -2.20 -4.33
N ARG A 17 -17.57 -1.55 -3.28
CA ARG A 17 -18.14 -0.19 -3.34
C ARG A 17 -17.05 0.88 -3.41
N LEU A 18 -15.86 0.57 -2.88
CA LEU A 18 -14.64 1.35 -3.05
C LEU A 18 -13.63 0.58 -3.89
N LYS A 19 -12.98 1.27 -4.83
CA LYS A 19 -11.90 0.69 -5.66
C LYS A 19 -10.57 0.60 -4.91
N ALA A 20 -10.34 1.51 -3.96
CA ALA A 20 -9.12 1.58 -3.16
C ALA A 20 -9.39 2.27 -1.83
N LEU A 21 -8.58 1.96 -0.83
CA LEU A 21 -8.61 2.61 0.49
C LEU A 21 -7.18 2.97 0.90
N ALA A 22 -6.94 4.26 1.16
CA ALA A 22 -5.65 4.75 1.64
C ALA A 22 -5.68 4.86 3.17
N ALA A 23 -4.72 4.21 3.84
CA ALA A 23 -4.63 4.21 5.31
C ALA A 23 -3.17 4.23 5.79
N LYS A 24 -2.90 4.93 6.90
CA LYS A 24 -1.56 5.03 7.52
C LYS A 24 -1.20 3.78 8.34
N VAL A 25 -2.20 3.14 8.93
CA VAL A 25 -2.09 1.84 9.63
C VAL A 25 -2.77 0.81 8.75
N ALA A 26 -2.23 -0.41 8.73
CA ALA A 26 -2.84 -1.52 8.00
C ALA A 26 -4.33 -1.67 8.38
N LEU A 27 -5.13 -2.16 7.44
CA LEU A 27 -6.52 -2.55 7.67
C LEU A 27 -6.65 -3.44 8.93
N GLY A 28 -7.85 -3.52 9.48
CA GLY A 28 -8.26 -4.48 10.53
C GLY A 28 -7.38 -5.72 10.64
N ILE A 29 -6.95 -6.07 11.86
CA ILE A 29 -6.53 -7.46 12.11
C ILE A 29 -7.70 -8.34 11.66
N GLY A 30 -7.45 -9.30 10.77
CA GLY A 30 -8.50 -10.13 10.17
C GLY A 30 -9.16 -9.55 8.90
N PHE A 31 -8.73 -8.39 8.40
CA PHE A 31 -9.12 -7.95 7.07
C PHE A 31 -8.52 -8.90 6.02
N ASP A 32 -9.39 -9.63 5.35
CA ASP A 32 -9.11 -10.51 4.24
C ASP A 32 -10.05 -10.15 3.08
N LYS A 33 -9.46 -9.91 1.91
CA LYS A 33 -10.15 -9.65 0.66
C LYS A 33 -9.42 -10.44 -0.43
N PRO A 34 -9.92 -11.62 -0.83
CA PRO A 34 -9.19 -12.55 -1.68
C PRO A 34 -8.93 -12.00 -3.09
N ASP A 35 -9.76 -11.07 -3.55
CA ASP A 35 -9.72 -10.38 -4.83
C ASP A 35 -8.97 -9.03 -4.79
N LEU A 36 -8.13 -8.80 -3.78
CA LEU A 36 -7.32 -7.58 -3.71
C LEU A 36 -6.23 -7.60 -4.81
N GLY A 37 -6.40 -6.76 -5.83
CA GLY A 37 -5.52 -6.71 -7.01
C GLY A 37 -4.23 -5.92 -6.83
N PHE A 38 -4.14 -5.00 -5.87
CA PHE A 38 -2.91 -4.25 -5.62
C PHE A 38 -2.77 -3.73 -4.19
N VAL A 39 -1.52 -3.52 -3.79
CA VAL A 39 -1.13 -2.83 -2.55
C VAL A 39 -0.07 -1.79 -2.90
N LEU A 40 -0.35 -0.52 -2.58
CA LEU A 40 0.55 0.60 -2.81
C LEU A 40 1.17 1.08 -1.50
N HIS A 41 2.49 1.07 -1.43
CA HIS A 41 3.27 1.65 -0.36
C HIS A 41 3.80 3.03 -0.78
N TYR A 42 3.21 4.09 -0.22
CA TYR A 42 3.60 5.49 -0.53
C TYR A 42 4.90 5.93 0.14
N GLN A 43 5.21 5.38 1.32
CA GLN A 43 6.46 5.66 2.03
C GLN A 43 7.30 4.40 2.16
N ARG A 44 8.62 4.56 2.20
CA ARG A 44 9.57 3.46 2.43
C ARG A 44 9.18 2.74 3.73
N PRO A 45 8.83 1.44 3.67
CA PRO A 45 8.53 0.67 4.86
C PRO A 45 9.77 0.59 5.76
N VAL A 46 9.55 0.54 7.08
CA VAL A 46 10.61 0.49 8.10
C VAL A 46 11.52 -0.75 7.95
N SER A 47 11.03 -1.79 7.28
CA SER A 47 11.83 -2.95 6.90
C SER A 47 11.23 -3.65 5.67
N VAL A 48 12.08 -4.43 4.98
CA VAL A 48 11.67 -5.31 3.88
C VAL A 48 10.68 -6.39 4.37
N ILE A 49 10.84 -6.88 5.60
CA ILE A 49 9.93 -7.89 6.18
C ILE A 49 8.53 -7.31 6.35
N SER A 50 8.42 -6.09 6.88
CA SER A 50 7.13 -5.40 7.04
C SER A 50 6.43 -5.11 5.71
N TYR A 51 7.19 -4.92 4.63
CA TYR A 51 6.66 -4.81 3.28
C TYR A 51 6.05 -6.14 2.82
N TYR A 52 6.84 -7.22 2.84
CA TYR A 52 6.40 -8.54 2.40
C TYR A 52 5.15 -9.04 3.13
N GLN A 53 5.07 -8.84 4.45
CA GLN A 53 3.88 -9.21 5.24
C GLN A 53 2.60 -8.48 4.81
N ARG A 54 2.71 -7.25 4.28
CA ARG A 54 1.57 -6.44 3.85
C ARG A 54 1.17 -6.75 2.41
N VAL A 55 2.12 -6.85 1.50
CA VAL A 55 1.83 -7.16 0.08
C VAL A 55 1.40 -8.61 -0.12
N GLY A 56 1.88 -9.54 0.71
CA GLY A 56 1.51 -10.97 0.65
C GLY A 56 0.05 -11.29 0.98
N ARG A 57 -0.78 -10.29 1.30
CA ARG A 57 -2.23 -10.44 1.46
C ARG A 57 -3.02 -10.22 0.16
N ALA A 58 -2.39 -9.66 -0.87
CA ALA A 58 -2.98 -9.52 -2.20
C ALA A 58 -2.83 -10.82 -2.99
N GLY A 59 -3.68 -11.03 -4.01
CA GLY A 59 -3.40 -12.07 -5.01
C GLY A 59 -3.86 -13.50 -4.69
N ARG A 60 -4.70 -13.74 -3.67
CA ARG A 60 -5.12 -15.12 -3.34
C ARG A 60 -5.99 -15.78 -4.40
N VAL A 61 -6.85 -15.00 -5.08
CA VAL A 61 -7.84 -15.52 -6.06
C VAL A 61 -7.85 -14.68 -7.34
N VAL A 62 -6.75 -14.00 -7.67
CA VAL A 62 -6.63 -13.20 -8.91
C VAL A 62 -5.40 -13.64 -9.71
N ASP A 63 -5.54 -13.66 -11.05
CA ASP A 63 -4.47 -14.07 -11.97
C ASP A 63 -3.20 -13.21 -11.83
N ARG A 64 -3.37 -11.95 -11.43
CA ARG A 64 -2.27 -11.00 -11.19
C ARG A 64 -2.60 -10.08 -10.03
N ALA A 65 -1.60 -9.86 -9.17
CA ALA A 65 -1.63 -8.83 -8.14
C ALA A 65 -0.32 -8.04 -8.12
N TYR A 66 -0.40 -6.75 -7.78
CA TYR A 66 0.74 -5.84 -7.80
C TYR A 66 1.08 -5.33 -6.40
N GLY A 67 2.33 -5.56 -5.97
CA GLY A 67 2.93 -4.86 -4.83
C GLY A 67 3.81 -3.72 -5.34
N ILE A 68 3.39 -2.47 -5.09
CA ILE A 68 4.08 -1.30 -5.61
C ILE A 68 4.66 -0.50 -4.45
N LEU A 69 5.96 -0.22 -4.50
CA LEU A 69 6.63 0.70 -3.58
C LEU A 69 7.01 1.98 -4.33
N LEU A 70 6.48 3.12 -3.88
CA LEU A 70 6.91 4.42 -4.38
C LEU A 70 8.16 4.84 -3.60
N ALA A 71 9.30 4.84 -4.29
CA ALA A 71 10.52 5.42 -3.77
C ALA A 71 10.51 6.93 -4.04
N PRO A 72 10.89 7.78 -3.06
CA PRO A 72 11.17 9.18 -3.38
C PRO A 72 12.30 9.24 -4.40
N PRO A 73 12.35 10.28 -5.25
CA PRO A 73 13.49 10.50 -6.14
C PRO A 73 14.78 10.48 -5.31
N SER A 74 15.80 9.76 -5.77
CA SER A 74 17.10 9.85 -5.12
C SER A 74 17.61 11.28 -5.31
N PRO A 75 18.06 11.99 -4.26
CA PRO A 75 18.83 13.20 -4.49
C PRO A 75 20.07 12.82 -5.32
N GLY A 76 20.13 13.28 -6.58
CA GLY A 76 21.31 13.12 -7.45
C GLY A 76 21.20 12.20 -8.67
N THR A 77 20.02 11.91 -9.23
CA THR A 77 19.93 11.30 -10.58
C THR A 77 19.38 12.22 -11.66
N ASP A 78 18.95 13.42 -11.28
CA ASP A 78 18.93 14.60 -12.13
C ASP A 78 20.35 15.17 -12.19
N GLY A 79 20.98 15.08 -13.38
CA GLY A 79 22.37 15.45 -13.65
C GLY A 79 22.71 16.94 -13.52
N TYR A 80 22.32 17.58 -12.42
CA TYR A 80 22.90 18.85 -12.00
C TYR A 80 24.11 18.55 -11.12
N CYS A 81 25.25 18.36 -11.78
CA CYS A 81 26.54 18.61 -11.16
C CYS A 81 26.51 20.04 -10.61
N MET A 82 26.30 20.20 -9.31
CA MET A 82 26.66 21.44 -8.66
C MET A 82 28.19 21.49 -8.71
N GLY A 83 28.71 22.28 -9.66
CA GLY A 83 30.11 22.69 -9.69
C GLY A 83 30.52 23.36 -8.38
N GLY A 84 31.83 23.56 -8.26
CA GLY A 84 32.52 24.16 -7.09
C GLY A 84 31.80 25.36 -6.48
N GLU A 85 32.02 25.66 -5.21
CA GLU A 85 33.33 25.89 -4.59
C GLU A 85 33.49 25.26 -3.20
#